data_AF-A0A524EPT3-F1
#
_entry.id   AF-A0A524EPT3-F1
#
_cell.length_a   1.000
_cell.length_b   1.000
_cell.length_c   1.000
_cell.angle_alpha   90.00
_cell.angle_beta   90.00
_cell.angle_gamma   90.00
#
_symmetry.space_group_name_H-M   'P 1'
#
loop_
_entity.id
_entity.type
_entity.pdbx_description
1 polymer ?
#
loop_
_entity_poly.entity_id
_entity_poly.type
_entity_poly.pdbx_seq_one_letter_code
_entity_poly.pdbx_strand_id
1 'polypeptide(L)'
;MNATENENSSEAKPSVQQQRREAQKRVRKSQMQILQEALGLKPQDIQEVEKKLFIAKFFDYFKEETLDFVYKDRSLEMYKNEINRFFDAVESEEDKLLKKKFTDKKLMDIIYNLKKNAEELALNKANIKKPIDKRIRNLRLIITLPMFGVLIILMFFIPIWYVIPLLCAFCVVPQLLQASIMRKWYDFKETNKNDFFVENRNDLLTLKDFAAELLSNIRSRLLEMKVPLQIIKFILHSRDYENMKLLNQTTVRGSNQYVFNFEYPPGMEPFPIPEELLPPQPPKKTPETNFIVLSELKTENGVIKSFVPVLKSMISDKINGILNECEFSSAPKNFKALIPNYSENMAIYCICGDIAEIKGVQVCNWKNQFKFYLFESVECKCGDTIYALSVMDDKDKIPDELKEIFSS
;
A
#
# COMPACT_ATOMS: atom_id res chain seq x y z
N MET A 1 25.37 -40.93 54.10
CA MET A 1 25.79 -40.11 52.94
C MET A 1 25.60 -40.96 51.69
N ASN A 2 25.20 -40.34 50.58
CA ASN A 2 24.64 -40.95 49.36
C ASN A 2 23.22 -41.55 49.51
N ALA A 3 22.50 -41.63 48.37
CA ALA A 3 21.07 -41.94 48.15
C ALA A 3 20.08 -40.90 48.77
N THR A 4 19.20 -40.20 48.03
CA THR A 4 18.02 -40.59 47.19
C THR A 4 16.93 -41.33 47.98
N GLU A 5 15.62 -41.05 47.82
CA GLU A 5 14.82 -40.17 46.93
C GLU A 5 13.49 -39.81 47.66
N ASN A 6 12.55 -38.92 47.26
CA ASN A 6 12.30 -38.09 46.06
C ASN A 6 11.83 -36.66 46.55
N GLU A 7 10.90 -35.80 46.07
CA GLU A 7 9.94 -35.70 44.94
C GLU A 7 9.41 -34.23 44.79
N ASN A 8 8.57 -33.97 43.77
CA ASN A 8 7.55 -32.90 43.67
C ASN A 8 8.00 -31.41 43.73
N SER A 9 8.69 -30.96 42.68
CA SER A 9 8.57 -29.57 42.19
C SER A 9 7.83 -29.56 40.83
N SER A 10 6.67 -28.91 40.77
CA SER A 10 5.83 -28.90 39.57
C SER A 10 6.29 -27.84 38.56
N GLU A 11 6.83 -28.27 37.42
CA GLU A 11 7.13 -27.37 36.30
C GLU A 11 5.85 -26.82 35.65
N ALA A 12 5.44 -25.62 36.09
CA ALA A 12 4.34 -24.89 35.48
C ALA A 12 4.72 -24.37 34.08
N LYS A 13 4.45 -25.17 33.04
CA LYS A 13 4.60 -24.75 31.63
C LYS A 13 3.86 -23.41 31.40
N PRO A 14 4.50 -22.39 30.81
CA PRO A 14 3.89 -21.09 30.62
C PRO A 14 2.65 -21.21 29.72
N SER A 15 1.55 -20.58 30.12
CA SER A 15 0.28 -20.73 29.40
C SER A 15 0.36 -20.17 27.97
N VAL A 16 -0.40 -20.78 27.06
CA VAL A 16 -0.55 -20.31 25.65
C VAL A 16 -1.04 -18.85 25.59
N GLN A 17 -1.72 -18.37 26.63
CA GLN A 17 -2.16 -16.98 26.76
C GLN A 17 -1.01 -16.00 27.01
N GLN A 18 0.10 -16.45 27.61
CA GLN A 18 1.28 -15.64 27.90
C GLN A 18 2.14 -15.44 26.64
N GLN A 19 2.42 -16.53 25.90
CA GLN A 19 3.06 -16.45 24.58
C GLN A 19 2.26 -15.59 23.58
N ARG A 20 0.91 -15.67 23.61
CA ARG A 20 0.05 -14.78 22.80
C ARG A 20 0.15 -13.30 23.17
N ARG A 21 0.44 -12.95 24.43
CA ARG A 21 0.63 -11.55 24.86
C ARG A 21 1.99 -10.99 24.43
N GLU A 22 3.04 -11.80 24.39
CA GLU A 22 4.36 -11.40 23.89
C GLU A 22 4.34 -11.22 22.36
N ALA A 23 3.67 -12.12 21.62
CA ALA A 23 3.46 -11.98 20.18
C ALA A 23 2.75 -10.67 19.79
N GLN A 24 1.89 -10.13 20.65
CA GLN A 24 1.19 -8.85 20.44
C GLN A 24 2.03 -7.60 20.73
N LYS A 25 3.29 -7.73 21.19
CA LYS A 25 4.25 -6.64 21.34
C LYS A 25 5.37 -6.63 20.29
N ARG A 26 5.15 -7.23 19.11
CA ARG A 26 6.00 -7.00 17.94
C ARG A 26 5.93 -5.51 17.52
N VAL A 27 6.93 -4.74 17.95
CA VAL A 27 7.16 -3.37 17.48
C VAL A 27 7.26 -3.41 15.94
N ARG A 28 6.43 -2.62 15.26
CA ARG A 28 6.55 -2.46 13.80
C ARG A 28 7.88 -1.77 13.50
N LYS A 29 8.89 -2.54 13.09
CA LYS A 29 10.13 -2.01 12.52
C LYS A 29 9.79 -1.16 11.30
N SER A 30 10.48 -0.03 11.11
CA SER A 30 10.35 0.74 9.86
C SER A 30 10.93 -0.06 8.69
N GLN A 31 10.56 0.30 7.45
CA GLN A 31 11.17 -0.33 6.27
C GLN A 31 12.70 -0.15 6.29
N MET A 32 13.20 0.98 6.78
CA MET A 32 14.63 1.24 6.88
C MET A 32 15.29 0.48 8.04
N GLN A 33 14.59 0.14 9.11
CA GLN A 33 15.13 -0.72 10.18
C GLN A 33 15.27 -2.17 9.73
N ILE A 34 14.35 -2.67 8.90
CA ILE A 34 14.49 -3.98 8.23
C ILE A 34 15.67 -3.94 7.24
N LEU A 35 15.77 -2.84 6.47
CA LEU A 35 16.88 -2.58 5.56
C LEU A 35 18.24 -2.51 6.29
N GLN A 36 18.27 -1.89 7.46
CA GLN A 36 19.46 -1.74 8.30
C GLN A 36 19.98 -3.10 8.78
N GLU A 37 19.08 -3.99 9.20
CA GLU A 37 19.41 -5.33 9.66
C GLU A 37 19.96 -6.19 8.51
N ALA A 38 19.30 -6.21 7.35
CA ALA A 38 19.70 -7.01 6.19
C ALA A 38 20.93 -6.47 5.41
N LEU A 39 21.31 -5.20 5.60
CA LEU A 39 22.54 -4.61 5.03
C LEU A 39 23.67 -4.42 6.05
N GLY A 40 23.47 -4.83 7.31
CA GLY A 40 24.47 -4.67 8.38
C GLY A 40 24.84 -3.22 8.72
N LEU A 41 23.93 -2.27 8.45
CA LEU A 41 24.18 -0.83 8.61
C LEU A 41 24.13 -0.41 10.07
N LYS A 42 24.81 0.71 10.40
CA LYS A 42 24.72 1.29 11.74
C LYS A 42 23.33 1.93 11.95
N PRO A 43 22.77 1.87 13.17
CA PRO A 43 21.48 2.51 13.45
C PRO A 43 21.47 4.03 13.23
N GLN A 44 22.63 4.68 13.41
CA GLN A 44 22.76 6.14 13.32
C GLN A 44 22.59 6.64 11.88
N ASP A 45 23.30 6.06 10.91
CA ASP A 45 23.26 6.47 9.50
C ASP A 45 21.84 6.33 8.90
N ILE A 46 21.13 5.27 9.25
CA ILE A 46 19.75 5.05 8.81
C ILE A 46 18.77 6.03 9.47
N GLN A 47 18.92 6.33 10.77
CA GLN A 47 18.10 7.35 11.43
C GLN A 47 18.37 8.76 10.91
N GLU A 48 19.59 9.06 10.46
CA GLU A 48 19.94 10.31 9.79
C GLU A 48 19.19 10.44 8.46
N VAL A 49 19.24 9.39 7.62
CA VAL A 49 18.48 9.32 6.36
C VAL A 49 16.97 9.43 6.59
N GLU A 50 16.39 8.73 7.58
CA GLU A 50 14.96 8.84 7.90
C GLU A 50 14.57 10.27 8.29
N LYS A 51 15.39 10.97 9.09
CA LYS A 51 15.16 12.37 9.49
C LYS A 51 15.29 13.32 8.30
N LYS A 52 16.38 13.25 7.52
CA LYS A 52 16.57 14.07 6.30
C LYS A 52 15.38 13.90 5.34
N LEU A 53 14.93 12.66 5.15
CA LEU A 53 13.80 12.33 4.26
C LEU A 53 12.46 12.85 4.80
N PHE A 54 12.24 12.83 6.13
CA PHE A 54 11.10 13.46 6.77
C PHE A 54 11.09 14.99 6.55
N ILE A 55 12.24 15.65 6.72
CA ILE A 55 12.37 17.09 6.52
C ILE A 55 12.09 17.47 5.05
N ALA A 56 12.68 16.74 4.09
CA ALA A 56 12.42 16.96 2.67
C ALA A 56 10.93 16.83 2.31
N LYS A 57 10.26 15.77 2.79
CA LYS A 57 8.81 15.56 2.63
C LYS A 57 7.97 16.68 3.23
N PHE A 58 8.38 17.22 4.38
CA PHE A 58 7.68 18.35 4.99
C PHE A 58 7.78 19.62 4.13
N PHE A 59 8.98 19.96 3.62
CA PHE A 59 9.14 21.12 2.74
C PHE A 59 8.37 20.97 1.42
N ASP A 60 8.42 19.79 0.80
CA ASP A 60 7.64 19.43 -0.38
C ASP A 60 6.12 19.55 -0.15
N TYR A 61 5.59 18.90 0.89
CA TYR A 61 4.17 18.96 1.24
C TYR A 61 3.72 20.39 1.63
N PHE A 62 4.54 21.15 2.36
CA PHE A 62 4.22 22.54 2.70
C PHE A 62 4.23 23.46 1.47
N LYS A 63 5.14 23.23 0.50
CA LYS A 63 5.21 23.96 -0.78
C LYS A 63 4.02 23.66 -1.68
N GLU A 64 3.56 22.41 -1.73
CA GLU A 64 2.43 22.00 -2.59
C GLU A 64 1.04 22.22 -1.96
N GLU A 65 0.92 22.15 -0.63
CA GLU A 65 -0.36 22.23 0.09
C GLU A 65 -0.33 23.28 1.21
N THR A 66 0.32 24.42 0.99
CA THR A 66 0.45 25.52 1.97
C THR A 66 -0.90 25.91 2.60
N LEU A 67 -1.96 25.94 1.80
CA LEU A 67 -3.32 26.28 2.25
C LEU A 67 -3.83 25.30 3.33
N ASP A 68 -3.43 24.02 3.33
CA ASP A 68 -3.82 23.08 4.39
C ASP A 68 -3.14 23.34 5.74
N PHE A 69 -2.19 24.28 5.85
CA PHE A 69 -1.58 24.71 7.11
C PHE A 69 -2.26 25.95 7.74
N VAL A 70 -3.27 26.52 7.08
CA VAL A 70 -4.11 27.63 7.58
C VAL A 70 -4.70 27.29 8.96
N TYR A 71 -4.34 28.09 9.95
CA TYR A 71 -4.64 27.97 11.38
C TYR A 71 -4.22 26.65 12.05
N LYS A 72 -3.10 26.04 11.59
CA LYS A 72 -2.49 24.82 12.16
C LYS A 72 -1.14 25.08 12.81
N ASP A 73 -1.03 26.15 13.61
CA ASP A 73 0.22 26.58 14.29
C ASP A 73 0.91 25.43 15.04
N ARG A 74 0.15 24.65 15.82
CA ARG A 74 0.67 23.48 16.57
C ARG A 74 1.34 22.44 15.66
N SER A 75 0.87 22.27 14.43
CA SER A 75 1.49 21.34 13.47
C SER A 75 2.82 21.88 12.96
N LEU A 76 2.92 23.18 12.65
CA LEU A 76 4.20 23.78 12.25
C LEU A 76 5.22 23.81 13.39
N GLU A 77 4.81 24.11 14.62
CA GLU A 77 5.72 24.02 15.77
C GLU A 77 6.22 22.58 15.99
N MET A 78 5.41 21.55 15.73
CA MET A 78 5.89 20.16 15.76
C MET A 78 7.00 19.92 14.72
N TYR A 79 6.76 20.26 13.44
CA TYR A 79 7.76 20.11 12.38
C TYR A 79 9.04 20.90 12.68
N LYS A 80 8.92 22.17 13.07
CA LYS A 80 10.05 23.04 13.45
C LYS A 80 10.89 22.47 14.59
N ASN A 81 10.25 21.97 15.65
CA ASN A 81 10.98 21.38 16.78
C ASN A 81 11.69 20.07 16.40
N GLU A 82 11.14 19.31 15.44
CA GLU A 82 11.77 18.10 14.91
C GLU A 82 12.94 18.41 13.96
N ILE A 83 12.79 19.41 13.10
CA ILE A 83 13.85 19.96 12.22
C ILE A 83 15.01 20.53 13.04
N ASN A 84 14.72 21.36 14.04
CA ASN A 84 15.74 21.93 14.92
C ASN A 84 16.46 20.82 15.70
N ARG A 85 15.73 19.86 16.28
CA ARG A 85 16.32 18.71 16.97
C ARG A 85 17.23 17.88 16.06
N PHE A 86 16.92 17.76 14.77
CA PHE A 86 17.84 17.13 13.82
C PHE A 86 19.12 17.97 13.67
N PHE A 87 19.00 19.25 13.32
CA PHE A 87 20.17 20.12 13.10
C PHE A 87 20.99 20.40 14.36
N ASP A 88 20.44 20.27 15.57
CA ASP A 88 21.17 20.41 16.83
C ASP A 88 21.91 19.12 17.25
N ALA A 89 21.64 17.99 16.58
CA ALA A 89 22.33 16.71 16.75
C ALA A 89 23.26 16.37 15.55
N VAL A 90 23.63 17.37 14.75
CA VAL A 90 24.43 17.21 13.52
C VAL A 90 25.93 17.36 13.80
N GLU A 91 26.70 16.36 13.39
CA GLU A 91 28.17 16.33 13.49
C GLU A 91 28.88 16.32 12.11
N SER A 92 28.21 15.85 11.05
CA SER A 92 28.74 15.82 9.67
C SER A 92 28.98 17.22 9.08
N GLU A 93 30.03 17.38 8.28
CA GLU A 93 30.34 18.64 7.56
C GLU A 93 29.29 18.98 6.49
N GLU A 94 28.78 18.00 5.75
CA GLU A 94 27.69 18.23 4.79
C GLU A 94 26.42 18.73 5.50
N ASP A 95 26.14 18.18 6.68
CA ASP A 95 24.96 18.56 7.45
C ASP A 95 25.13 19.90 8.15
N LYS A 96 26.37 20.31 8.48
CA LYS A 96 26.68 21.68 8.91
C LYS A 96 26.44 22.67 7.76
N LEU A 97 26.73 22.31 6.51
CA LEU A 97 26.37 23.12 5.34
C LEU A 97 24.84 23.20 5.15
N LEU A 98 24.11 22.09 5.32
CA LEU A 98 22.64 22.08 5.30
C LEU A 98 22.04 22.93 6.43
N LYS A 99 22.54 22.81 7.67
CA LYS A 99 22.14 23.65 8.82
C LYS A 99 22.41 25.13 8.56
N LYS A 100 23.57 25.45 8.00
CA LYS A 100 23.93 26.81 7.61
C LYS A 100 22.95 27.32 6.56
N LYS A 101 22.70 26.60 5.46
CA LYS A 101 21.76 27.02 4.42
C LYS A 101 20.33 27.20 4.94
N PHE A 102 19.85 26.30 5.82
CA PHE A 102 18.55 26.42 6.49
C PHE A 102 18.42 27.73 7.30
N THR A 103 19.50 28.10 7.99
CA THR A 103 19.58 29.31 8.83
C THR A 103 19.75 30.58 7.98
N ASP A 104 20.70 30.59 7.06
CA ASP A 104 21.05 31.72 6.18
C ASP A 104 19.88 32.09 5.25
N LYS A 105 19.19 31.10 4.66
CA LYS A 105 17.96 31.31 3.87
C LYS A 105 16.70 31.52 4.74
N LYS A 106 16.80 31.46 6.07
CA LYS A 106 15.69 31.65 7.04
C LYS A 106 14.43 30.85 6.70
N LEU A 107 14.58 29.56 6.38
CA LEU A 107 13.51 28.77 5.77
C LEU A 107 12.25 28.64 6.64
N MET A 108 12.38 28.74 7.96
CA MET A 108 11.21 28.79 8.86
C MET A 108 10.46 30.14 8.79
N ASP A 109 11.16 31.27 8.66
CA ASP A 109 10.52 32.59 8.53
C ASP A 109 9.72 32.65 7.22
N ILE A 110 10.26 32.07 6.14
CA ILE A 110 9.55 31.85 4.87
C ILE A 110 8.28 31.02 5.09
N ILE A 111 8.36 29.89 5.79
CA ILE A 111 7.19 29.06 6.14
C ILE A 111 6.12 29.84 6.92
N TYR A 112 6.51 30.66 7.90
CA TYR A 112 5.55 31.48 8.66
C TYR A 112 4.92 32.59 7.81
N ASN A 113 5.69 33.25 6.94
CA ASN A 113 5.18 34.26 6.01
C ASN A 113 4.20 33.64 5.01
N LEU A 114 4.56 32.51 4.38
CA LEU A 114 3.68 31.75 3.49
C LEU A 114 2.37 31.32 4.18
N LYS A 115 2.44 30.83 5.43
CA LYS A 115 1.23 30.53 6.22
C LYS A 115 0.40 31.79 6.48
N LYS A 116 1.02 32.91 6.87
CA LYS A 116 0.32 34.17 7.15
C LYS A 116 -0.40 34.69 5.90
N ASN A 117 0.27 34.66 4.75
CA ASN A 117 -0.31 35.04 3.45
C ASN A 117 -1.50 34.12 3.10
N ALA A 118 -1.39 32.80 3.34
CA ALA A 118 -2.49 31.85 3.16
C ALA A 118 -3.67 32.09 4.14
N GLU A 119 -3.40 32.51 5.37
CA GLU A 119 -4.41 32.86 6.38
C GLU A 119 -5.13 34.17 6.05
N GLU A 120 -4.40 35.17 5.53
CA GLU A 120 -4.97 36.42 5.02
C GLU A 120 -5.81 36.16 3.74
N LEU A 121 -5.35 35.29 2.84
CA LEU A 121 -6.11 34.87 1.66
C LEU A 121 -7.42 34.16 2.04
N ALA A 122 -7.38 33.23 3.00
CA ALA A 122 -8.55 32.51 3.52
C ALA A 122 -9.53 33.43 4.28
N LEU A 123 -9.02 34.44 4.98
CA LEU A 123 -9.82 35.47 5.64
C LEU A 123 -10.49 36.39 4.61
N ASN A 124 -9.74 36.87 3.62
CA ASN A 124 -10.18 37.93 2.69
C ASN A 124 -11.08 37.39 1.57
N LYS A 125 -10.67 36.32 0.86
CA LYS A 125 -11.45 35.76 -0.25
C LYS A 125 -12.61 34.85 0.22
N ALA A 126 -12.51 34.22 1.40
CA ALA A 126 -13.47 33.20 1.85
C ALA A 126 -14.08 33.41 3.25
N ASN A 127 -13.70 34.46 3.99
CA ASN A 127 -14.20 34.76 5.34
C ASN A 127 -14.00 33.59 6.34
N ILE A 128 -12.96 32.77 6.13
CA ILE A 128 -12.63 31.61 6.98
C ILE A 128 -11.77 32.12 8.13
N LYS A 129 -12.37 32.38 9.30
CA LYS A 129 -11.66 32.97 10.45
C LYS A 129 -11.07 31.96 11.46
N LYS A 130 -11.25 30.66 11.22
CA LYS A 130 -10.95 29.55 12.17
C LYS A 130 -10.64 28.25 11.40
N PRO A 131 -9.80 27.34 11.94
CA PRO A 131 -9.45 26.10 11.26
C PRO A 131 -10.69 25.23 10.98
N ILE A 132 -10.73 24.62 9.80
CA ILE A 132 -11.89 23.85 9.31
C ILE A 132 -12.27 22.70 10.24
N ASP A 133 -11.29 21.97 10.79
CA ASP A 133 -11.54 20.90 11.77
C ASP A 133 -12.23 21.42 13.04
N LYS A 134 -11.85 22.62 13.51
CA LYS A 134 -12.48 23.27 14.68
C LYS A 134 -13.89 23.77 14.34
N ARG A 135 -14.12 24.24 13.10
CA ARG A 135 -15.46 24.60 12.60
C ARG A 135 -16.37 23.37 12.53
N ILE A 136 -15.89 22.25 11.97
CA ILE A 136 -16.63 20.99 11.85
C ILE A 136 -16.91 20.38 13.23
N ARG A 137 -15.93 20.36 14.15
CA ARG A 137 -16.12 19.85 15.51
C ARG A 137 -17.15 20.68 16.29
N ASN A 138 -17.08 22.01 16.20
CA ASN A 138 -18.06 22.87 16.85
C ASN A 138 -19.45 22.74 16.21
N LEU A 139 -19.55 22.63 14.87
CA LEU A 139 -20.82 22.38 14.19
C LEU A 139 -21.44 21.05 14.62
N ARG A 140 -20.64 19.97 14.67
CA ARG A 140 -21.09 18.66 15.18
C ARG A 140 -21.70 18.80 16.57
N LEU A 141 -21.00 19.42 17.52
CA LEU A 141 -21.50 19.63 18.89
C LEU A 141 -22.80 20.45 18.94
N ILE A 142 -22.86 21.57 18.20
CA ILE A 142 -24.02 22.46 18.13
C ILE A 142 -25.24 21.76 17.52
N ILE A 143 -25.05 20.78 16.63
CA ILE A 143 -26.13 20.05 15.96
C ILE A 143 -26.54 18.79 16.72
N THR A 144 -25.58 17.98 17.18
CA THR A 144 -25.90 16.72 17.86
C THR A 144 -26.45 16.93 19.26
N LEU A 145 -26.02 17.96 20.01
CA LEU A 145 -26.50 18.17 21.38
C LEU A 145 -28.01 18.48 21.44
N PRO A 146 -28.58 19.41 20.63
CA PRO A 146 -30.03 19.60 20.55
C PRO A 146 -30.76 18.39 19.95
N MET A 147 -30.19 17.72 18.93
CA MET A 147 -30.80 16.52 18.35
C MET A 147 -30.95 15.40 19.39
N PHE A 148 -29.93 15.14 20.22
CA PHE A 148 -30.04 14.18 21.33
C PHE A 148 -31.10 14.59 22.36
N GLY A 149 -31.16 15.87 22.75
CA GLY A 149 -32.19 16.37 23.67
C GLY A 149 -33.61 16.18 23.12
N VAL A 150 -33.84 16.52 21.86
CA VAL A 150 -35.12 16.30 21.17
C VAL A 150 -35.45 14.82 21.07
N LEU A 151 -34.48 13.96 20.72
CA LEU A 151 -34.70 12.51 20.58
C LEU A 151 -35.08 11.87 21.92
N ILE A 152 -34.40 12.24 23.01
CA ILE A 152 -34.74 11.80 24.38
C ILE A 152 -36.17 12.21 24.74
N ILE A 153 -36.58 13.45 24.45
CA ILE A 153 -37.96 13.91 24.70
C ILE A 153 -38.97 13.10 23.88
N LEU A 154 -38.73 12.92 22.58
CA LEU A 154 -39.67 12.24 21.67
C LEU A 154 -39.87 10.75 22.03
N MET A 155 -38.88 10.08 22.63
CA MET A 155 -39.02 8.70 23.12
C MET A 155 -40.08 8.54 24.23
N PHE A 156 -40.47 9.60 24.94
CA PHE A 156 -41.55 9.55 25.94
C PHE A 156 -42.95 9.78 25.35
N PHE A 157 -43.06 10.33 24.13
CA PHE A 157 -44.33 10.80 23.56
C PHE A 157 -44.72 10.15 22.22
N ILE A 158 -43.80 9.47 21.52
CA ILE A 158 -44.05 8.95 20.17
C ILE A 158 -43.67 7.45 20.07
N PRO A 159 -44.51 6.60 19.44
CA PRO A 159 -44.16 5.20 19.17
C PRO A 159 -42.86 5.04 18.37
N ILE A 160 -42.04 4.05 18.77
CA ILE A 160 -40.67 3.85 18.29
C ILE A 160 -40.53 3.76 16.75
N TRP A 161 -41.57 3.28 16.06
CA TRP A 161 -41.63 3.18 14.60
C TRP A 161 -41.49 4.55 13.88
N TYR A 162 -41.93 5.64 14.48
CA TYR A 162 -41.74 7.00 13.95
C TYR A 162 -40.39 7.61 14.37
N VAL A 163 -39.80 7.13 15.47
CA VAL A 163 -38.48 7.58 15.95
C VAL A 163 -37.37 7.06 15.03
N ILE A 164 -37.51 5.85 14.46
CA ILE A 164 -36.48 5.23 13.61
C ILE A 164 -36.14 6.07 12.36
N PRO A 165 -37.10 6.49 11.50
CA PRO A 165 -36.79 7.36 10.35
C PRO A 165 -36.18 8.71 10.74
N LEU A 166 -36.64 9.28 11.86
CA LEU A 166 -36.12 10.54 12.40
C LEU A 166 -34.65 10.39 12.85
N LEU A 167 -34.31 9.26 13.48
CA LEU A 167 -32.96 8.91 13.90
C LEU A 167 -32.03 8.73 12.69
N CYS A 168 -32.50 8.08 11.62
CA CYS A 168 -31.76 8.03 10.34
C CYS A 168 -31.46 9.43 9.78
N ALA A 169 -32.45 10.33 9.77
CA ALA A 169 -32.24 11.72 9.33
C ALA A 169 -31.22 12.47 10.21
N PHE A 170 -31.30 12.32 11.54
CA PHE A 170 -30.35 12.89 12.49
C PHE A 170 -28.92 12.31 12.36
N CYS A 171 -28.76 11.06 11.92
CA CYS A 171 -27.43 10.51 11.60
C CYS A 171 -26.85 11.09 10.30
N VAL A 172 -27.68 11.35 9.29
CA VAL A 172 -27.24 11.77 7.95
C VAL A 172 -26.96 13.28 7.86
N VAL A 173 -27.80 14.13 8.45
CA VAL A 173 -27.67 15.60 8.36
C VAL A 173 -26.28 16.13 8.80
N PRO A 174 -25.69 15.70 9.94
CA PRO A 174 -24.35 16.13 10.34
C PRO A 174 -23.25 15.69 9.35
N GLN A 175 -23.42 14.55 8.68
CA GLN A 175 -22.47 14.06 7.68
C GLN A 175 -22.54 14.90 6.39
N LEU A 176 -23.75 15.19 5.90
CA LEU A 176 -23.96 16.05 4.72
C LEU A 176 -23.42 17.47 4.95
N LEU A 177 -23.64 18.05 6.13
CA LEU A 177 -23.12 19.37 6.47
C LEU A 177 -21.59 19.38 6.59
N GLN A 178 -20.99 18.32 7.14
CA GLN A 178 -19.54 18.16 7.13
C GLN A 178 -18.98 18.03 5.71
N ALA A 179 -19.61 17.22 4.86
CA ALA A 179 -19.22 17.05 3.47
C ALA A 179 -19.33 18.38 2.68
N SER A 180 -20.38 19.17 2.93
CA SER A 180 -20.55 20.50 2.35
C SER A 180 -19.45 21.48 2.78
N ILE A 181 -19.06 21.50 4.06
CA ILE A 181 -17.96 22.34 4.56
C ILE A 181 -16.61 21.90 3.97
N MET A 182 -16.33 20.59 3.94
CA MET A 182 -15.08 20.07 3.36
C MET A 182 -15.01 20.31 1.86
N ARG A 183 -16.13 20.13 1.12
CA ARG A 183 -16.20 20.44 -0.30
C ARG A 183 -15.89 21.92 -0.55
N LYS A 184 -16.55 22.85 0.15
CA LYS A 184 -16.24 24.30 0.07
C LYS A 184 -14.80 24.65 0.45
N TRP A 185 -14.14 23.87 1.29
CA TRP A 185 -12.71 24.03 1.58
C TRP A 185 -11.84 23.58 0.40
N TYR A 186 -12.12 22.41 -0.19
CA TYR A 186 -11.41 21.92 -1.37
C TYR A 186 -11.65 22.81 -2.60
N ASP A 187 -12.89 23.22 -2.85
CA ASP A 187 -13.24 24.17 -3.92
C ASP A 187 -12.45 25.48 -3.74
N PHE A 188 -12.36 26.01 -2.51
CA PHE A 188 -11.55 27.19 -2.18
C PHE A 188 -10.05 26.96 -2.43
N LYS A 189 -9.47 25.84 -1.97
CA LYS A 189 -8.06 25.53 -2.20
C LYS A 189 -7.75 25.49 -3.70
N GLU A 190 -8.50 24.71 -4.47
CA GLU A 190 -8.25 24.49 -5.89
C GLU A 190 -8.33 25.79 -6.68
N THR A 191 -9.36 26.61 -6.40
CA THR A 191 -9.57 27.92 -7.06
C THR A 191 -8.41 28.90 -6.80
N ASN A 192 -7.72 28.79 -5.65
CA ASN A 192 -6.74 29.79 -5.20
C ASN A 192 -5.29 29.28 -5.16
N LYS A 193 -5.04 27.98 -5.41
CA LYS A 193 -3.70 27.38 -5.35
C LYS A 193 -2.74 28.02 -6.37
N ASN A 194 -3.23 28.30 -7.58
CA ASN A 194 -2.43 28.92 -8.64
C ASN A 194 -2.12 30.40 -8.36
N ASP A 195 -3.12 31.21 -7.97
CA ASP A 195 -2.92 32.60 -7.54
C ASP A 195 -1.84 32.69 -6.45
N PHE A 196 -2.01 31.90 -5.38
CA PHE A 196 -1.08 31.88 -4.25
C PHE A 196 0.34 31.44 -4.66
N PHE A 197 0.46 30.44 -5.54
CA PHE A 197 1.75 30.00 -6.07
C PHE A 197 2.45 31.09 -6.89
N VAL A 198 1.71 31.85 -7.70
CA VAL A 198 2.27 32.95 -8.51
C VAL A 198 2.72 34.11 -7.62
N GLU A 199 1.89 34.53 -6.66
CA GLU A 199 2.19 35.61 -5.71
C GLU A 199 3.42 35.29 -4.84
N ASN A 200 3.59 34.03 -4.42
CA ASN A 200 4.60 33.59 -3.46
C ASN A 200 5.72 32.76 -4.10
N ARG A 201 5.90 32.84 -5.42
CA ARG A 201 6.74 31.93 -6.22
C ARG A 201 8.19 31.79 -5.73
N ASN A 202 8.84 32.90 -5.39
CA ASN A 202 10.26 32.91 -5.03
C ASN A 202 10.53 32.18 -3.71
N ASP A 203 9.63 32.34 -2.75
CA ASP A 203 9.66 31.69 -1.44
C ASP A 203 9.41 30.18 -1.60
N LEU A 204 8.41 29.80 -2.39
CA LEU A 204 8.07 28.39 -2.69
C LEU A 204 9.19 27.69 -3.48
N LEU A 205 9.85 28.37 -4.42
CA LEU A 205 11.07 27.86 -5.06
C LEU A 205 12.22 27.71 -4.05
N THR A 206 12.40 28.67 -3.14
CA THR A 206 13.44 28.61 -2.10
C THR A 206 13.26 27.41 -1.17
N LEU A 207 12.02 27.00 -0.87
CA LEU A 207 11.72 25.75 -0.15
C LEU A 207 11.99 24.50 -1.03
N LYS A 208 11.61 24.53 -2.32
CA LYS A 208 11.86 23.45 -3.28
C LYS A 208 13.36 23.15 -3.42
N ASP A 209 14.20 24.18 -3.59
CA ASP A 209 15.67 24.05 -3.70
C ASP A 209 16.27 23.28 -2.51
N PHE A 210 15.77 23.57 -1.31
CA PHE A 210 16.28 22.96 -0.08
C PHE A 210 15.83 21.51 0.06
N ALA A 211 14.58 21.20 -0.29
CA ALA A 211 14.11 19.82 -0.39
C ALA A 211 14.89 19.01 -1.44
N ALA A 212 15.22 19.62 -2.60
CA ALA A 212 16.01 18.98 -3.65
C ALA A 212 17.44 18.65 -3.18
N GLU A 213 18.11 19.56 -2.47
CA GLU A 213 19.44 19.29 -1.90
C GLU A 213 19.41 18.25 -0.79
N LEU A 214 18.41 18.26 0.10
CA LEU A 214 18.23 17.18 1.09
C LEU A 214 18.09 15.82 0.41
N LEU A 215 17.28 15.74 -0.65
CA LEU A 215 17.06 14.52 -1.41
C LEU A 215 18.31 14.07 -2.19
N SER A 216 19.09 15.03 -2.71
CA SER A 216 20.41 14.76 -3.32
C SER A 216 21.42 14.23 -2.30
N ASN A 217 21.50 14.85 -1.11
CA ASN A 217 22.38 14.39 -0.03
C ASN A 217 22.00 13.00 0.48
N ILE A 218 20.70 12.72 0.66
CA ILE A 218 20.20 11.37 0.99
C ILE A 218 20.63 10.36 -0.06
N ARG A 219 20.49 10.67 -1.35
CA ARG A 219 20.92 9.79 -2.45
C ARG A 219 22.42 9.51 -2.39
N SER A 220 23.26 10.53 -2.22
CA SER A 220 24.71 10.37 -2.07
C SER A 220 25.04 9.46 -0.87
N ARG A 221 24.46 9.72 0.30
CA ARG A 221 24.71 8.93 1.51
C ARG A 221 24.25 7.47 1.38
N LEU A 222 23.14 7.22 0.70
CA LEU A 222 22.67 5.87 0.37
C LEU A 222 23.65 5.15 -0.58
N LEU A 223 24.23 5.86 -1.56
CA LEU A 223 25.21 5.30 -2.49
C LEU A 223 26.55 4.98 -1.80
N GLU A 224 27.04 5.84 -0.89
CA GLU A 224 28.22 5.56 -0.05
C GLU A 224 28.04 4.27 0.77
N MET A 225 26.85 4.11 1.38
CA MET A 225 26.47 2.92 2.15
C MET A 225 26.16 1.70 1.28
N LYS A 226 26.29 1.80 -0.05
CA LYS A 226 25.96 0.75 -1.04
C LYS A 226 24.51 0.24 -0.95
N VAL A 227 23.58 1.10 -0.53
CA VAL A 227 22.16 0.75 -0.36
C VAL A 227 21.47 0.64 -1.72
N PRO A 228 20.76 -0.46 -2.02
CA PRO A 228 19.96 -0.60 -3.24
C PRO A 228 18.82 0.43 -3.29
N LEU A 229 18.99 1.48 -4.09
CA LEU A 229 18.10 2.63 -4.16
C LEU A 229 16.67 2.25 -4.56
N GLN A 230 16.51 1.13 -5.29
CA GLN A 230 15.22 0.63 -5.80
C GLN A 230 14.25 0.26 -4.67
N ILE A 231 14.79 -0.15 -3.50
CA ILE A 231 14.01 -0.52 -2.31
C ILE A 231 13.45 0.72 -1.61
N ILE A 232 14.15 1.85 -1.73
CA ILE A 232 13.86 3.09 -1.00
C ILE A 232 12.68 3.81 -1.64
N LYS A 233 11.47 3.45 -1.21
CA LYS A 233 10.21 4.00 -1.70
C LYS A 233 9.71 5.10 -0.77
N PHE A 234 9.38 6.26 -1.33
CA PHE A 234 8.87 7.40 -0.57
C PHE A 234 7.83 8.19 -1.36
N ILE A 235 7.00 8.93 -0.63
CA ILE A 235 5.96 9.79 -1.20
C ILE A 235 6.46 11.24 -1.19
N LEU A 236 6.25 11.95 -2.30
CA LEU A 236 6.31 13.41 -2.42
C LEU A 236 5.00 13.94 -3.02
N HIS A 237 4.77 15.25 -2.95
CA HIS A 237 3.63 15.96 -3.51
C HIS A 237 3.98 16.72 -4.80
N SER A 238 5.27 16.98 -5.06
CA SER A 238 5.76 17.56 -6.31
C SER A 238 6.38 16.50 -7.25
N ARG A 239 6.39 16.78 -8.55
CA ARG A 239 7.07 15.94 -9.57
C ARG A 239 8.42 16.49 -10.01
N ASP A 240 8.72 17.74 -9.68
CA ASP A 240 9.81 18.50 -10.29
C ASP A 240 11.22 18.18 -9.76
N TYR A 241 11.42 17.02 -9.12
CA TYR A 241 12.69 16.65 -8.50
C TYR A 241 13.50 15.74 -9.42
N GLU A 242 14.75 16.12 -9.66
CA GLU A 242 15.68 15.37 -10.51
C GLU A 242 16.19 14.10 -9.81
N ASN A 243 16.67 13.14 -10.60
CA ASN A 243 17.28 11.88 -10.12
C ASN A 243 16.30 10.96 -9.35
N MET A 244 15.01 11.00 -9.69
CA MET A 244 13.96 10.21 -9.05
C MET A 244 13.03 9.58 -10.09
N LYS A 245 12.85 8.27 -9.97
CA LYS A 245 11.98 7.49 -10.86
C LYS A 245 10.60 7.38 -10.25
N LEU A 246 9.61 7.90 -10.97
CA LEU A 246 8.20 7.80 -10.59
C LEU A 246 7.74 6.34 -10.71
N LEU A 247 7.25 5.77 -9.60
CA LEU A 247 6.72 4.41 -9.53
C LEU A 247 5.20 4.36 -9.59
N ASN A 248 4.51 5.33 -8.99
CA ASN A 248 3.05 5.40 -8.97
C ASN A 248 2.57 6.83 -8.65
N GLN A 249 1.34 7.16 -9.03
CA GLN A 249 0.62 8.38 -8.63
C GLN A 249 -0.72 8.01 -8.00
N THR A 250 -1.03 8.59 -6.83
CA THR A 250 -2.32 8.44 -6.16
C THR A 250 -2.87 9.80 -5.72
N THR A 251 -4.16 10.05 -5.96
CA THR A 251 -4.82 11.27 -5.48
C THR A 251 -5.49 10.98 -4.13
N VAL A 252 -5.06 11.65 -3.07
CA VAL A 252 -5.53 11.42 -1.69
C VAL A 252 -6.10 12.72 -1.14
N ARG A 253 -7.42 12.73 -0.86
CA ARG A 253 -8.15 13.88 -0.30
C ARG A 253 -7.99 15.19 -1.11
N GLY A 254 -7.87 15.08 -2.43
CA GLY A 254 -7.70 16.21 -3.35
C GLY A 254 -6.26 16.66 -3.58
N SER A 255 -5.27 16.14 -2.86
CA SER A 255 -3.85 16.36 -3.20
C SER A 255 -3.30 15.17 -3.98
N ASN A 256 -2.39 15.42 -4.92
CA ASN A 256 -1.67 14.37 -5.63
C ASN A 256 -0.44 13.92 -4.82
N GLN A 257 -0.24 12.62 -4.75
CA GLN A 257 0.90 11.98 -4.10
C GLN A 257 1.62 11.09 -5.11
N TYR A 258 2.94 11.23 -5.15
CA TYR A 258 3.82 10.58 -6.11
C TYR A 258 4.78 9.66 -5.36
N VAL A 259 4.73 8.37 -5.68
CA VAL A 259 5.63 7.36 -5.11
C VAL A 259 6.89 7.32 -5.95
N PHE A 260 8.03 7.68 -5.36
CA PHE A 260 9.34 7.71 -5.98
C PHE A 260 10.28 6.67 -5.38
N ASN A 261 11.29 6.29 -6.16
CA ASN A 261 12.58 5.84 -5.65
C ASN A 261 13.72 6.65 -6.30
N PHE A 262 14.92 6.62 -5.72
CA PHE A 262 16.08 7.32 -6.27
C PHE A 262 16.65 6.59 -7.48
N GLU A 263 17.12 7.35 -8.47
CA GLU A 263 17.81 6.81 -9.66
C GLU A 263 19.30 6.66 -9.41
N TYR A 264 19.93 5.70 -10.08
CA TYR A 264 21.39 5.58 -10.10
C TYR A 264 22.04 6.66 -10.98
N PRO A 265 23.25 7.15 -10.67
CA PRO A 265 24.01 8.02 -11.56
C PRO A 265 24.28 7.32 -12.91
N PRO A 266 24.37 8.07 -14.03
CA PRO A 266 24.70 7.47 -15.32
C PRO A 266 26.07 6.79 -15.26
N GLY A 267 26.14 5.53 -15.71
CA GLY A 267 27.35 4.70 -15.64
C GLY A 267 27.55 3.93 -14.32
N MET A 268 26.65 4.05 -13.34
CA MET A 268 26.66 3.22 -12.14
C MET A 268 25.59 2.11 -12.24
N GLU A 269 26.00 0.85 -12.12
CA GLU A 269 25.06 -0.28 -12.05
C GLU A 269 24.33 -0.33 -10.71
N PRO A 270 23.07 -0.79 -10.66
CA PRO A 270 22.32 -0.89 -9.41
C PRO A 270 22.91 -1.93 -8.45
N PHE A 271 22.95 -1.62 -7.15
CA PHE A 271 23.42 -2.58 -6.15
C PHE A 271 22.47 -3.78 -6.04
N PRO A 272 22.98 -5.00 -5.79
CA PRO A 272 22.15 -6.19 -5.63
C PRO A 272 21.27 -6.04 -4.38
N ILE A 273 19.99 -6.37 -4.53
CA ILE A 273 19.03 -6.38 -3.41
C ILE A 273 19.24 -7.68 -2.62
N PRO A 274 19.53 -7.62 -1.31
CA PRO A 274 19.58 -8.81 -0.45
C PRO A 274 18.28 -9.61 -0.54
N GLU A 275 18.38 -10.95 -0.56
CA GLU A 275 17.21 -11.82 -0.73
C GLU A 275 16.18 -11.63 0.39
N GLU A 276 16.63 -11.27 1.60
CA GLU A 276 15.83 -10.89 2.77
C GLU A 276 14.96 -9.63 2.57
N LEU A 277 15.34 -8.76 1.63
CA LEU A 277 14.68 -7.48 1.32
C LEU A 277 13.89 -7.50 0.01
N LEU A 278 14.01 -8.58 -0.78
CA LEU A 278 13.02 -8.84 -1.81
C LEU A 278 11.66 -9.05 -1.11
N PRO A 279 10.52 -8.62 -1.72
CA PRO A 279 9.24 -9.18 -1.32
C PRO A 279 9.37 -10.72 -1.46
N PRO A 280 8.86 -11.51 -0.49
CA PRO A 280 9.08 -12.96 -0.50
C PRO A 280 8.66 -13.48 -1.87
N GLN A 281 9.63 -14.01 -2.62
CA GLN A 281 9.37 -14.56 -3.95
C GLN A 281 8.26 -15.60 -3.77
N PRO A 282 7.18 -15.61 -4.59
CA PRO A 282 6.18 -16.67 -4.51
C PRO A 282 6.95 -18.00 -4.61
N PRO A 283 6.89 -18.83 -3.54
CA PRO A 283 8.04 -19.59 -3.04
C PRO A 283 8.67 -20.38 -4.17
N LYS A 284 9.85 -19.90 -4.61
CA LYS A 284 10.50 -20.12 -5.92
C LYS A 284 10.13 -21.49 -6.50
N LYS A 285 9.03 -21.53 -7.27
CA LYS A 285 8.16 -22.72 -7.39
C LYS A 285 9.00 -23.98 -7.59
N THR A 286 9.00 -24.86 -6.57
CA THR A 286 9.41 -26.26 -6.74
C THR A 286 8.57 -26.78 -7.90
N PRO A 287 9.19 -27.15 -9.04
CA PRO A 287 8.52 -27.19 -10.33
C PRO A 287 7.27 -28.05 -10.22
N GLU A 288 6.10 -27.42 -10.41
CA GLU A 288 4.87 -27.97 -9.86
C GLU A 288 4.53 -29.29 -10.55
N THR A 289 4.72 -30.40 -9.82
CA THR A 289 4.54 -31.76 -10.34
C THR A 289 3.08 -32.13 -10.58
N ASN A 290 2.16 -31.33 -10.03
CA ASN A 290 0.76 -31.71 -9.81
C ASN A 290 -0.17 -31.03 -10.84
N PHE A 291 0.24 -31.04 -12.11
CA PHE A 291 -0.60 -30.58 -13.23
C PHE A 291 -1.57 -31.67 -13.68
N ILE A 292 -2.84 -31.30 -13.75
CA ILE A 292 -3.93 -32.15 -14.24
C ILE A 292 -4.47 -31.57 -15.55
N VAL A 293 -4.42 -32.30 -16.64
CA VAL A 293 -5.05 -31.88 -17.90
C VAL A 293 -6.46 -32.46 -17.95
N LEU A 294 -7.43 -31.60 -18.29
CA LEU A 294 -8.82 -32.00 -18.51
C LEU A 294 -8.95 -32.55 -19.94
N SER A 295 -8.73 -33.85 -20.12
CA SER A 295 -8.90 -34.54 -21.39
C SER A 295 -10.37 -34.92 -21.63
N GLU A 296 -10.67 -35.43 -22.83
CA GLU A 296 -12.02 -35.83 -23.26
C GLU A 296 -13.09 -34.75 -23.00
N LEU A 297 -12.67 -33.50 -23.14
CA LEU A 297 -13.49 -32.32 -22.91
C LEU A 297 -14.71 -32.32 -23.83
N LYS A 298 -15.89 -32.01 -23.27
CA LYS A 298 -17.09 -31.68 -24.06
C LYS A 298 -17.59 -30.31 -23.65
N THR A 299 -17.74 -29.43 -24.63
CA THR A 299 -18.07 -28.01 -24.44
C THR A 299 -19.29 -27.60 -25.25
N GLU A 300 -20.14 -26.79 -24.62
CA GLU A 300 -21.21 -26.08 -25.30
C GLU A 300 -21.12 -24.60 -24.96
N ASN A 301 -20.94 -23.73 -25.96
CA ASN A 301 -20.89 -22.27 -25.78
C ASN A 301 -19.86 -21.81 -24.72
N GLY A 302 -18.69 -22.46 -24.70
CA GLY A 302 -17.62 -22.23 -23.71
C GLY A 302 -18.05 -22.57 -22.27
N VAL A 303 -18.83 -23.63 -22.08
CA VAL A 303 -19.17 -24.24 -20.77
C VAL A 303 -18.84 -25.72 -20.86
N ILE A 304 -18.08 -26.23 -19.90
CA ILE A 304 -17.60 -27.62 -19.86
C ILE A 304 -18.71 -28.51 -19.28
N LYS A 305 -19.12 -29.54 -20.03
CA LYS A 305 -20.18 -30.49 -19.69
C LYS A 305 -19.65 -31.82 -19.15
N SER A 306 -18.48 -32.25 -19.61
CA SER A 306 -17.72 -33.39 -19.09
C SER A 306 -16.24 -33.21 -19.34
N PHE A 307 -15.40 -33.83 -18.51
CA PHE A 307 -13.96 -33.96 -18.69
C PHE A 307 -13.46 -35.23 -17.97
N VAL A 308 -12.27 -35.70 -18.34
CA VAL A 308 -11.51 -36.71 -17.61
C VAL A 308 -10.24 -36.03 -17.06
N PRO A 309 -10.02 -35.99 -15.74
CA PRO A 309 -8.82 -35.36 -15.17
C PRO A 309 -7.62 -36.33 -15.26
N VAL A 310 -6.58 -35.96 -16.02
CA VAL A 310 -5.36 -36.76 -16.20
C VAL A 310 -4.15 -36.06 -15.58
N LEU A 311 -3.54 -36.66 -14.55
CA LEU A 311 -2.30 -36.18 -13.96
C LEU A 311 -1.13 -36.36 -14.95
N LYS A 312 -0.54 -35.26 -15.42
CA LYS A 312 0.57 -35.23 -16.40
C LYS A 312 1.92 -34.93 -15.72
N SER A 313 2.17 -35.54 -14.56
CA SER A 313 3.34 -35.27 -13.70
C SER A 313 4.70 -35.54 -14.36
N MET A 314 4.78 -36.50 -15.30
CA MET A 314 6.02 -36.80 -16.04
C MET A 314 6.46 -35.68 -17.00
N ILE A 315 5.57 -34.71 -17.32
CA ILE A 315 5.86 -33.57 -18.21
C ILE A 315 5.66 -32.22 -17.50
N SER A 316 5.72 -32.21 -16.16
CA SER A 316 5.57 -31.00 -15.34
C SER A 316 6.49 -29.87 -15.77
N ASP A 317 7.74 -30.17 -16.09
CA ASP A 317 8.75 -29.17 -16.44
C ASP A 317 8.46 -28.54 -17.81
N LYS A 318 7.89 -29.31 -18.74
CA LYS A 318 7.42 -28.80 -20.04
C LYS A 318 6.19 -27.91 -19.86
N ILE A 319 5.25 -28.28 -19.00
CA ILE A 319 4.08 -27.46 -18.67
C ILE A 319 4.50 -26.14 -17.98
N ASN A 320 5.41 -26.20 -17.00
CA ASN A 320 6.01 -25.02 -16.37
C ASN A 320 6.69 -24.12 -17.40
N GLY A 321 7.47 -24.68 -18.33
CA GLY A 321 8.10 -23.93 -19.43
C GLY A 321 7.08 -23.16 -20.28
N ILE A 322 6.02 -23.82 -20.72
CA ILE A 322 4.95 -23.21 -21.53
C ILE A 322 4.15 -22.16 -20.75
N LEU A 323 3.89 -22.37 -19.46
CA LEU A 323 3.24 -21.37 -18.60
C LEU A 323 4.11 -20.10 -18.44
N ASN A 324 5.44 -20.23 -18.39
CA ASN A 324 6.34 -19.07 -18.40
C ASN A 324 6.36 -18.31 -19.74
N GLU A 325 5.93 -18.94 -20.85
CA GLU A 325 5.74 -18.31 -22.16
C GLU A 325 4.32 -17.72 -22.38
N CYS A 326 3.43 -17.82 -21.39
CA CYS A 326 2.04 -17.36 -21.50
C CYS A 326 1.84 -15.93 -20.99
N GLU A 327 1.01 -15.16 -21.70
CA GLU A 327 0.34 -13.99 -21.11
C GLU A 327 -0.87 -14.46 -20.30
N PHE A 328 -1.05 -13.93 -19.09
CA PHE A 328 -2.13 -14.33 -18.17
C PHE A 328 -3.22 -13.25 -18.12
N SER A 329 -4.48 -13.68 -18.17
CA SER A 329 -5.65 -12.79 -18.08
C SER A 329 -6.76 -13.41 -17.22
N SER A 330 -7.57 -12.58 -16.57
CA SER A 330 -8.72 -13.05 -15.79
C SER A 330 -9.77 -13.68 -16.69
N ALA A 331 -10.27 -14.88 -16.34
CA ALA A 331 -11.30 -15.54 -17.14
C ALA A 331 -12.62 -14.73 -17.19
N PRO A 332 -13.30 -14.64 -18.34
CA PRO A 332 -14.54 -13.85 -18.50
C PRO A 332 -15.77 -14.50 -17.82
N LYS A 333 -15.65 -15.77 -17.42
CA LYS A 333 -16.61 -16.53 -16.63
C LYS A 333 -15.90 -17.01 -15.37
N ASN A 334 -16.60 -17.01 -14.23
CA ASN A 334 -16.07 -17.62 -13.00
C ASN A 334 -16.13 -19.17 -13.09
N PHE A 335 -15.46 -19.86 -12.15
CA PHE A 335 -15.42 -21.32 -12.13
C PHE A 335 -16.80 -21.99 -12.24
N LYS A 336 -17.78 -21.52 -11.44
CA LYS A 336 -19.14 -22.07 -11.42
C LYS A 336 -19.95 -21.82 -12.70
N ALA A 337 -19.54 -20.85 -13.53
CA ALA A 337 -20.11 -20.60 -14.86
C ALA A 337 -19.37 -21.32 -16.00
N LEU A 338 -18.17 -21.85 -15.73
CA LEU A 338 -17.41 -22.71 -16.65
C LEU A 338 -17.70 -24.19 -16.42
N ILE A 339 -17.81 -24.61 -15.15
CA ILE A 339 -18.09 -25.98 -14.72
C ILE A 339 -19.26 -25.97 -13.71
N PRO A 340 -20.51 -25.84 -14.17
CA PRO A 340 -21.67 -25.68 -13.27
C PRO A 340 -22.02 -26.94 -12.48
N ASN A 341 -21.63 -28.13 -12.97
CA ASN A 341 -21.97 -29.43 -12.38
C ASN A 341 -20.82 -30.05 -11.56
N TYR A 342 -19.86 -29.23 -11.10
CA TYR A 342 -18.72 -29.69 -10.31
C TYR A 342 -19.20 -30.39 -9.02
N SER A 343 -18.90 -31.68 -8.90
CA SER A 343 -19.50 -32.59 -7.93
C SER A 343 -18.62 -33.84 -7.77
N GLU A 344 -18.92 -34.71 -6.81
CA GLU A 344 -18.12 -35.92 -6.53
C GLU A 344 -17.98 -36.86 -7.76
N ASN A 345 -18.93 -36.84 -8.70
CA ASN A 345 -18.84 -37.63 -9.94
C ASN A 345 -18.15 -36.90 -11.11
N MET A 346 -17.75 -35.63 -10.90
CA MET A 346 -17.14 -34.75 -11.90
C MET A 346 -16.24 -33.72 -11.19
N ALA A 347 -15.24 -34.23 -10.47
CA ALA A 347 -14.31 -33.46 -9.65
C ALA A 347 -12.87 -33.51 -10.22
N ILE A 348 -12.08 -32.50 -9.86
CA ILE A 348 -10.62 -32.55 -9.96
C ILE A 348 -10.13 -33.03 -8.59
N TYR A 349 -9.28 -34.06 -8.56
CA TYR A 349 -8.81 -34.68 -7.33
C TYR A 349 -7.34 -34.35 -7.05
N CYS A 350 -6.99 -34.26 -5.77
CA CYS A 350 -5.61 -34.27 -5.31
C CYS A 350 -5.01 -35.68 -5.42
N ILE A 351 -3.68 -35.76 -5.39
CA ILE A 351 -2.93 -37.02 -5.24
C ILE A 351 -3.30 -37.74 -3.92
N CYS A 352 -3.72 -37.01 -2.88
CA CYS A 352 -4.22 -37.58 -1.63
C CYS A 352 -5.69 -38.04 -1.66
N GLY A 353 -6.40 -37.89 -2.79
CA GLY A 353 -7.79 -38.31 -2.97
C GLY A 353 -8.86 -37.29 -2.55
N ASP A 354 -8.50 -36.20 -1.88
CA ASP A 354 -9.40 -35.08 -1.61
C ASP A 354 -9.82 -34.34 -2.90
N ILE A 355 -11.04 -33.80 -2.93
CA ILE A 355 -11.52 -32.95 -4.03
C ILE A 355 -10.85 -31.57 -3.97
N ALA A 356 -10.35 -31.09 -5.11
CA ALA A 356 -9.78 -29.76 -5.26
C ALA A 356 -10.87 -28.67 -5.18
N GLU A 357 -10.77 -27.76 -4.21
CA GLU A 357 -11.58 -26.54 -4.21
C GLU A 357 -10.92 -25.51 -5.13
N ILE A 358 -11.56 -25.17 -6.26
CA ILE A 358 -11.01 -24.23 -7.24
C ILE A 358 -11.25 -22.78 -6.81
N LYS A 359 -10.15 -22.07 -6.55
CA LYS A 359 -10.08 -20.71 -6.03
C LYS A 359 -10.04 -19.66 -7.16
N GLY A 360 -9.35 -19.97 -8.25
CA GLY A 360 -9.13 -19.04 -9.36
C GLY A 360 -9.24 -19.70 -10.73
N VAL A 361 -9.60 -18.92 -11.74
CA VAL A 361 -9.53 -19.31 -13.15
C VAL A 361 -8.92 -18.18 -13.96
N GLN A 362 -7.90 -18.52 -14.74
CA GLN A 362 -7.19 -17.62 -15.65
C GLN A 362 -7.30 -18.15 -17.08
N VAL A 363 -7.21 -17.26 -18.06
CA VAL A 363 -6.98 -17.61 -19.46
C VAL A 363 -5.51 -17.33 -19.77
N CYS A 364 -4.78 -18.40 -20.06
CA CYS A 364 -3.42 -18.38 -20.53
C CYS A 364 -3.43 -18.20 -22.05
N ASN A 365 -2.63 -17.26 -22.55
CA ASN A 365 -2.50 -16.91 -23.96
C ASN A 365 -1.06 -17.17 -24.39
N TRP A 366 -0.81 -18.33 -24.99
CA TRP A 366 0.52 -18.77 -25.40
C TRP A 366 0.86 -18.17 -26.77
N LYS A 367 1.94 -17.38 -26.82
CA LYS A 367 2.50 -16.75 -28.04
C LYS A 367 1.48 -15.98 -28.91
N ASN A 368 0.36 -15.55 -28.33
CA ASN A 368 -0.81 -14.98 -29.03
C ASN A 368 -1.46 -15.92 -30.09
N GLN A 369 -1.17 -17.22 -30.04
CA GLN A 369 -1.63 -18.23 -31.02
C GLN A 369 -2.68 -19.20 -30.45
N PHE A 370 -2.55 -19.58 -29.17
CA PHE A 370 -3.42 -20.57 -28.53
C PHE A 370 -3.83 -20.12 -27.13
N LYS A 371 -5.08 -20.40 -26.75
CA LYS A 371 -5.66 -20.00 -25.47
C LYS A 371 -6.27 -21.19 -24.74
N PHE A 372 -6.02 -21.27 -23.45
CA PHE A 372 -6.50 -22.33 -22.58
C PHE A 372 -6.82 -21.79 -21.19
N TYR A 373 -7.70 -22.48 -20.47
CA TYR A 373 -7.99 -22.20 -19.07
C TYR A 373 -6.96 -22.84 -18.16
N LEU A 374 -6.51 -22.08 -17.16
CA LEU A 374 -5.76 -22.55 -16.00
C LEU A 374 -6.64 -22.37 -14.76
N PHE A 375 -6.95 -23.47 -14.08
CA PHE A 375 -7.67 -23.50 -12.80
C PHE A 375 -6.66 -23.69 -11.66
N GLU A 376 -6.73 -22.83 -10.65
CA GLU A 376 -5.87 -22.86 -9.44
C GLU A 376 -6.71 -23.28 -8.23
N SER A 377 -6.28 -24.31 -7.49
CA SER A 377 -6.95 -24.76 -6.27
C SER A 377 -6.57 -23.94 -5.03
N VAL A 378 -7.33 -24.11 -3.95
CA VAL A 378 -6.83 -23.92 -2.58
C VAL A 378 -5.80 -25.02 -2.28
N GLU A 379 -4.84 -24.73 -1.40
CA GLU A 379 -3.92 -25.71 -0.83
C GLU A 379 -4.69 -26.88 -0.20
N CYS A 380 -4.36 -28.11 -0.59
CA CYS A 380 -5.03 -29.32 -0.12
C CYS A 380 -4.51 -29.76 1.26
N LYS A 381 -5.19 -30.71 1.93
CA LYS A 381 -4.78 -31.19 3.27
C LYS A 381 -3.38 -31.81 3.33
N CYS A 382 -2.79 -32.19 2.19
CA CYS A 382 -1.41 -32.68 2.07
C CYS A 382 -0.36 -31.56 1.87
N GLY A 383 -0.77 -30.29 1.74
CA GLY A 383 0.10 -29.15 1.43
C GLY A 383 0.27 -28.85 -0.08
N ASP A 384 -0.25 -29.71 -0.96
CA ASP A 384 -0.16 -29.50 -2.41
C ASP A 384 -1.20 -28.49 -2.91
N THR A 385 -0.80 -27.64 -3.86
CA THR A 385 -1.73 -26.88 -4.72
C THR A 385 -1.84 -27.56 -6.08
N ILE A 386 -3.05 -27.63 -6.62
CA ILE A 386 -3.38 -28.34 -7.86
C ILE A 386 -3.66 -27.32 -8.95
N TYR A 387 -3.08 -27.55 -10.12
CA TYR A 387 -3.26 -26.71 -11.30
C TYR A 387 -3.85 -27.55 -12.42
N ALA A 388 -5.09 -27.23 -12.81
CA ALA A 388 -5.76 -27.94 -13.90
C ALA A 388 -5.75 -27.10 -15.19
N LEU A 389 -5.45 -27.75 -16.32
CA LEU A 389 -5.40 -27.12 -17.65
C LEU A 389 -6.52 -27.66 -18.54
N SER A 390 -7.20 -26.79 -19.28
CA SER A 390 -8.26 -27.17 -20.24
C SER A 390 -8.21 -26.30 -21.48
N VAL A 391 -8.42 -26.89 -22.67
CA VAL A 391 -8.72 -26.10 -23.88
C VAL A 391 -10.03 -25.30 -23.68
N MET A 392 -10.27 -24.26 -24.49
CA MET A 392 -11.44 -23.38 -24.31
C MET A 392 -12.70 -23.94 -25.00
N ASP A 393 -12.56 -24.54 -26.18
CA ASP A 393 -13.58 -25.32 -26.89
C ASP A 393 -12.99 -26.66 -27.37
N ASP A 394 -13.80 -27.72 -27.41
CA ASP A 394 -13.37 -29.06 -27.87
C ASP A 394 -13.01 -29.13 -29.38
N LYS A 395 -13.25 -28.05 -30.14
CA LYS A 395 -12.86 -27.88 -31.54
C LYS A 395 -11.60 -27.04 -31.75
N ASP A 396 -10.98 -26.51 -30.68
CA ASP A 396 -9.77 -25.70 -30.79
C ASP A 396 -8.61 -26.49 -31.39
N LYS A 397 -7.96 -25.93 -32.42
CA LYS A 397 -6.79 -26.56 -33.05
C LYS A 397 -5.55 -26.40 -32.18
N ILE A 398 -5.27 -27.41 -31.36
CA ILE A 398 -4.07 -27.51 -30.52
C ILE A 398 -2.80 -27.46 -31.42
N PRO A 399 -1.88 -26.49 -31.21
CA PRO A 399 -0.60 -26.43 -31.91
C PRO A 399 0.27 -27.66 -31.67
N ASP A 400 1.08 -28.07 -32.65
CA ASP A 400 1.88 -29.30 -32.58
C ASP A 400 2.80 -29.37 -31.34
N GLU A 401 3.42 -28.25 -30.93
CA GLU A 401 4.24 -28.14 -29.71
C GLU A 401 3.48 -28.50 -28.42
N LEU A 402 2.16 -28.27 -28.40
CA LEU A 402 1.27 -28.40 -27.24
C LEU A 402 0.46 -29.71 -27.23
N LYS A 403 0.49 -30.51 -28.32
CA LYS A 403 -0.30 -31.75 -28.43
C LYS A 403 0.04 -32.76 -27.35
N GLU A 404 1.30 -32.91 -26.97
CA GLU A 404 1.74 -33.83 -25.90
C GLU A 404 1.08 -33.55 -24.53
N ILE A 405 0.68 -32.30 -24.28
CA ILE A 405 0.00 -31.88 -23.05
C ILE A 405 -1.51 -32.09 -23.19
N PHE A 406 -2.12 -31.51 -24.23
CA PHE A 406 -3.59 -31.42 -24.36
C PHE A 406 -4.26 -32.53 -25.16
N SER A 407 -3.50 -33.35 -25.88
CA SER A 407 -3.99 -34.61 -26.46
C SER A 407 -3.81 -35.75 -25.44
N SER A 408 -4.75 -36.69 -25.46
CA SER A 408 -4.70 -37.95 -24.69
C SER A 408 -3.57 -38.84 -25.19
#